data_AF-A0A938RAL2-F1
#
_entry.id   AF-A0A938RAL2-F1
#
_cell.length_a   1.000
_cell.length_b   1.000
_cell.length_c   1.000
_cell.angle_alpha   90.00
_cell.angle_beta   90.00
_cell.angle_gamma   90.00
#
_symmetry.space_group_name_H-M   'P 1'
#
loop_
_entity.id
_entity.type
_entity.pdbx_description
1 polymer ?
#
loop_
_entity_poly.entity_id
_entity_poly.type
_entity_poly.pdbx_seq_one_letter_code
_entity_poly.pdbx_strand_id
1 'polypeptide(L)'
;MTYDPALHHPPSPGLRRTGRRSIRLPSHDYAGGGVYFVTICAHRESIAACGCAPFGATQAAPVRELIEERLRITEEKCPGMRWGEWVIMPDHFHALVYMQKGALRLGDVIGGFKAAVSREWNRAQEGAANRATQVSPVRQRRRGEACLAPSRAADAARLAPLWHRNYYEMIVRSVEAEQRIAEYIRMNPWRCVQDFGGGLRGIGNPALWNGEKLGVLCSRAARATSKAPIQMPEADVYFGGWHSPQEKETLDWLLKNGRRVIACPAWGIEDSAFAPGVRNALEENRMLILEMRDVSGNLAAAEARNRFVIEHADTLFTPHVTPGGMLDRLLKETTKANQP
;
A
#
# COMPACT_ATOMS: atom_id res chain seq x y z
N MET A 1 10.32 -11.96 4.14
CA MET A 1 9.56 -12.83 3.22
C MET A 1 9.98 -12.48 1.81
N THR A 2 10.38 -13.48 1.02
CA THR A 2 10.80 -13.39 -0.38
C THR A 2 9.56 -13.44 -1.27
N TYR A 3 9.45 -12.55 -2.25
CA TYR A 3 8.37 -12.56 -3.25
C TYR A 3 8.19 -13.96 -3.86
N ASP A 4 7.00 -14.57 -3.70
CA ASP A 4 6.64 -15.84 -4.34
C ASP A 4 5.78 -15.58 -5.59
N PRO A 5 6.33 -15.80 -6.80
CA PRO A 5 5.60 -15.61 -8.04
C PRO A 5 4.33 -16.47 -8.13
N ALA A 6 4.24 -17.61 -7.43
CA ALA A 6 3.08 -18.50 -7.50
C ALA A 6 1.84 -17.93 -6.78
N LEU A 7 2.03 -17.03 -5.82
CA LEU A 7 0.92 -16.36 -5.11
C LEU A 7 0.41 -15.13 -5.86
N HIS A 8 1.28 -14.46 -6.62
CA HIS A 8 0.97 -13.20 -7.31
C HIS A 8 0.76 -13.35 -8.82
N HIS A 9 1.17 -14.48 -9.41
CA HIS A 9 0.89 -14.86 -10.79
C HIS A 9 0.20 -16.23 -10.81
N PRO A 10 -1.07 -16.33 -11.27
CA PRO A 10 -1.76 -17.61 -11.34
C PRO A 10 -1.00 -18.59 -12.26
N PRO A 11 -0.80 -19.86 -11.83
CA PRO A 11 -0.02 -20.82 -12.58
C PRO A 11 -0.73 -21.22 -13.88
N SER A 12 0.05 -21.38 -14.96
CA SER A 12 -0.39 -22.15 -16.13
C SER A 12 -0.36 -23.65 -15.77
N PRO A 13 -1.38 -24.47 -16.11
CA PRO A 13 -1.42 -25.86 -15.66
C PRO A 13 -0.36 -26.71 -16.36
N GLY A 14 0.47 -27.39 -15.57
CA GLY A 14 1.21 -28.60 -15.98
C GLY A 14 2.63 -28.40 -16.50
N LEU A 15 3.64 -28.34 -15.62
CA LEU A 15 4.99 -28.86 -15.93
C LEU A 15 5.88 -29.03 -14.67
N ARG A 16 6.40 -30.24 -14.43
CA ARG A 16 7.34 -30.58 -13.33
C ARG A 16 8.73 -29.93 -13.51
N ARG A 17 9.37 -29.57 -12.39
CA ARG A 17 10.63 -28.80 -12.23
C ARG A 17 11.90 -29.58 -12.58
N THR A 18 12.77 -28.99 -13.41
CA THR A 18 14.23 -28.82 -13.25
C THR A 18 14.76 -28.08 -14.50
N GLY A 19 15.62 -27.06 -14.32
CA GLY A 19 16.16 -26.23 -15.41
C GLY A 19 15.51 -24.84 -15.53
N ARG A 20 16.32 -23.81 -15.86
CA ARG A 20 15.93 -22.42 -16.07
C ARG A 20 14.98 -22.33 -17.27
N ARG A 21 13.67 -22.45 -17.02
CA ARG A 21 12.64 -22.34 -18.06
C ARG A 21 12.31 -20.88 -18.31
N SER A 22 12.30 -20.52 -19.60
CA SER A 22 11.69 -19.27 -20.04
C SER A 22 10.21 -19.28 -19.64
N ILE A 23 9.77 -18.23 -18.96
CA ILE A 23 8.34 -17.98 -18.70
C ILE A 23 7.61 -17.48 -19.94
N ARG A 24 8.36 -17.10 -21.00
CA ARG A 24 7.78 -16.59 -22.23
C ARG A 24 6.95 -17.68 -22.89
N LEU A 25 5.75 -17.29 -23.30
CA LEU A 25 4.86 -18.19 -24.01
C LEU A 25 5.56 -18.64 -25.30
N PRO A 26 5.79 -19.95 -25.50
CA PRO A 26 6.34 -20.46 -26.74
C PRO A 26 5.46 -20.00 -27.90
N SER A 27 6.07 -19.62 -29.03
CA SER A 27 5.40 -19.10 -30.26
C SER A 27 4.72 -17.73 -30.19
N HIS A 28 4.80 -17.01 -29.06
CA HIS A 28 4.33 -15.62 -29.03
C HIS A 28 5.39 -14.64 -29.54
N ASP A 29 5.00 -13.76 -30.45
CA ASP A 29 5.87 -12.71 -30.96
C ASP A 29 5.88 -11.50 -30.01
N TYR A 30 6.89 -11.46 -29.15
CA TYR A 30 7.16 -10.33 -28.26
C TYR A 30 7.76 -9.12 -28.98
N ALA A 31 7.92 -9.19 -30.31
CA ALA A 31 8.49 -8.11 -31.12
C ALA A 31 7.48 -7.03 -31.55
N GLY A 32 6.19 -7.14 -31.26
CA GLY A 32 5.33 -5.97 -31.39
C GLY A 32 3.83 -6.25 -31.34
N GLY A 33 3.13 -5.52 -30.48
CA GLY A 33 1.68 -5.56 -30.35
C GLY A 33 1.24 -6.22 -29.05
N GLY A 34 0.28 -5.61 -28.37
CA GLY A 34 -0.44 -6.20 -27.23
C GLY A 34 -0.23 -5.47 -25.91
N VAL A 35 -0.89 -5.99 -24.89
CA VAL A 35 -0.84 -5.46 -23.53
C VAL A 35 -0.17 -6.49 -22.64
N TYR A 36 0.79 -6.06 -21.83
CA TYR A 36 1.61 -6.92 -20.99
C TYR A 36 1.53 -6.46 -19.54
N PHE A 37 1.27 -7.39 -18.64
CA PHE A 37 1.46 -7.17 -17.22
C PHE A 37 2.87 -7.60 -16.84
N VAL A 38 3.68 -6.65 -16.38
CA VAL A 38 5.10 -6.83 -16.08
C VAL A 38 5.34 -6.73 -14.58
N THR A 39 6.21 -7.60 -14.06
CA THR A 39 6.68 -7.58 -12.69
C THR A 39 8.20 -7.62 -12.64
N ILE A 40 8.81 -6.64 -11.98
CA ILE A 40 10.27 -6.55 -11.81
C ILE A 40 10.56 -6.71 -10.32
N CYS A 41 11.12 -7.83 -9.91
CA CYS A 41 11.49 -8.02 -8.50
C CYS A 41 12.62 -7.05 -8.09
N ALA A 42 12.51 -6.52 -6.88
CA ALA A 42 13.44 -5.59 -6.27
C ALA A 42 14.03 -6.18 -4.98
N HIS A 43 15.26 -5.78 -4.67
CA HIS A 43 15.84 -6.09 -3.37
C HIS A 43 15.20 -5.20 -2.31
N ARG A 44 14.53 -5.83 -1.34
CA ARG A 44 13.75 -5.12 -0.31
C ARG A 44 14.56 -4.12 0.49
N GLU A 45 15.79 -4.48 0.81
CA GLU A 45 16.75 -3.62 1.52
C GLU A 45 17.03 -2.33 0.74
N SER A 46 17.07 -2.39 -0.60
CA SER A 46 17.34 -1.23 -1.45
C SER A 46 16.17 -0.25 -1.46
N ILE A 47 14.92 -0.73 -1.45
CA ILE A 47 13.74 0.13 -1.38
C ILE A 47 13.49 0.63 0.06
N ALA A 48 13.72 -0.22 1.06
CA ALA A 48 13.53 0.13 2.48
C ALA A 48 14.57 1.13 3.02
N ALA A 49 15.80 1.09 2.52
CA ALA A 49 16.88 2.00 2.94
C ALA A 49 16.63 3.49 2.61
N CYS A 50 15.58 3.80 1.84
CA CYS A 50 15.13 5.18 1.61
C CYS A 50 14.39 5.82 2.80
N GLY A 51 14.33 5.17 3.97
CA GLY A 51 13.70 5.73 5.17
C GLY A 51 12.18 5.58 5.18
N CYS A 52 11.64 4.63 4.44
CA CYS A 52 10.19 4.46 4.28
C CYS A 52 9.57 3.80 5.52
N ALA A 53 8.65 4.51 6.19
CA ALA A 53 7.65 3.86 7.03
C ALA A 53 6.87 2.81 6.20
N PRO A 54 6.36 1.73 6.82
CA PRO A 54 5.62 0.72 6.10
C PRO A 54 4.40 1.34 5.38
N PHE A 55 4.51 1.43 4.06
CA PHE A 55 3.45 1.52 3.05
C PHE A 55 2.12 2.18 3.49
N GLY A 56 2.05 3.50 3.33
CA GLY A 56 0.82 4.28 3.32
C GLY A 56 1.13 5.68 2.76
N ALA A 57 1.03 5.81 1.44
CA ALA A 57 1.10 7.02 0.58
C ALA A 57 2.12 8.13 0.84
N THR A 58 2.99 8.01 1.84
CA THR A 58 3.94 9.05 2.21
C THR A 58 5.27 8.39 2.53
N GLN A 59 6.26 8.74 1.71
CA GLN A 59 7.69 8.44 1.86
C GLN A 59 8.26 7.14 1.29
N ALA A 60 7.90 6.79 0.04
CA ALA A 60 8.85 6.19 -0.93
C ALA A 60 9.31 7.22 -1.98
N ALA A 61 9.24 8.52 -1.63
CA ALA A 61 9.32 9.64 -2.56
C ALA A 61 10.54 9.59 -3.50
N PRO A 62 11.78 9.34 -3.04
CA PRO A 62 12.94 9.41 -3.93
C PRO A 62 12.96 8.31 -5.00
N VAL A 63 12.60 7.08 -4.64
CA VAL A 63 12.55 5.96 -5.60
C VAL A 63 11.36 6.09 -6.54
N ARG A 64 10.21 6.53 -6.01
CA ARG A 64 9.01 6.74 -6.81
C ARG A 64 9.20 7.85 -7.83
N GLU A 65 9.72 9.01 -7.43
CA GLU A 65 10.04 10.13 -8.31
C GLU A 65 11.01 9.72 -9.41
N LEU A 66 12.07 8.99 -9.04
CA LEU A 66 13.02 8.43 -10.00
C LEU A 66 12.33 7.49 -11.00
N ILE A 67 11.49 6.57 -10.51
CA ILE A 67 10.75 5.64 -11.37
C ILE A 67 9.83 6.43 -12.31
N GLU A 68 9.05 7.38 -11.79
CA GLU A 68 8.11 8.20 -12.55
C GLU A 68 8.81 8.99 -13.67
N GLU A 69 9.93 9.65 -13.35
CA GLU A 69 10.75 10.33 -14.36
C GLU A 69 11.25 9.34 -15.42
N ARG A 70 11.73 8.16 -15.00
CA ARG A 70 12.24 7.14 -15.91
C ARG A 70 11.16 6.52 -16.79
N LEU A 71 9.93 6.36 -16.30
CA LEU A 71 8.79 5.92 -17.10
C LEU A 71 8.53 6.94 -18.21
N ARG A 72 8.42 8.23 -17.87
CA ARG A 72 8.20 9.34 -18.82
C ARG A 72 9.27 9.37 -19.93
N ILE A 73 10.54 9.36 -19.55
CA ILE A 73 11.65 9.36 -20.53
C ILE A 73 11.63 8.10 -21.41
N THR A 74 11.16 6.96 -20.89
CA THR A 74 11.11 5.72 -21.67
C THR A 74 10.01 5.81 -22.75
N GLU A 75 8.85 6.38 -22.46
CA GLU A 75 7.81 6.63 -23.46
C GLU A 75 8.30 7.60 -24.56
N GLU A 76 8.97 8.68 -24.17
CA GLU A 76 9.55 9.65 -25.12
C GLU A 76 10.54 9.00 -26.08
N LYS A 77 11.38 8.08 -25.58
CA LYS A 77 12.38 7.36 -26.38
C LYS A 77 11.81 6.18 -27.16
N CYS A 78 10.62 5.72 -26.82
CA CYS A 78 10.00 4.54 -27.38
C CYS A 78 8.54 4.82 -27.79
N PRO A 79 8.29 5.58 -28.88
CA PRO A 79 6.94 6.01 -29.28
C PRO A 79 5.94 4.89 -29.56
N GLY A 80 6.42 3.66 -29.78
CA GLY A 80 5.60 2.46 -29.95
C GLY A 80 5.20 1.77 -28.63
N MET A 81 5.49 2.38 -27.48
CA MET A 81 5.14 1.84 -26.15
C MET A 81 4.54 2.95 -25.29
N ARG A 82 3.56 2.60 -24.46
CA ARG A 82 3.11 3.42 -23.33
C ARG A 82 2.97 2.57 -22.07
N TRP A 83 3.23 3.17 -20.92
CA TRP A 83 2.91 2.59 -19.62
C TRP A 83 1.42 2.76 -19.33
N GLY A 84 0.85 1.77 -18.66
CA GLY A 84 -0.46 1.87 -18.02
C GLY A 84 -0.33 2.17 -16.54
N GLU A 85 -1.24 1.61 -15.77
CA GLU A 85 -1.14 1.59 -14.32
C GLU A 85 0.18 0.93 -13.89
N TRP A 86 0.83 1.51 -12.89
CA TRP A 86 2.04 0.94 -12.29
C TRP A 86 2.07 1.19 -10.78
N VAL A 87 2.83 0.36 -10.07
CA VAL A 87 3.08 0.50 -8.63
C VAL A 87 4.47 -0.02 -8.27
N ILE A 88 5.14 0.68 -7.36
CA ILE A 88 6.36 0.21 -6.70
C ILE A 88 6.01 -0.29 -5.29
N MET A 89 6.32 -1.55 -5.04
CA MET A 89 6.17 -2.26 -3.75
C MET A 89 7.57 -2.49 -3.15
N PRO A 90 7.70 -2.89 -1.86
CA PRO A 90 9.01 -2.99 -1.22
C PRO A 90 9.95 -3.98 -1.91
N ASP A 91 9.43 -5.03 -2.53
CA ASP A 91 10.20 -6.13 -3.12
C ASP A 91 9.89 -6.37 -4.61
N HIS A 92 9.05 -5.54 -5.24
CA HIS A 92 8.76 -5.64 -6.67
C HIS A 92 8.13 -4.36 -7.23
N PHE A 93 8.22 -4.20 -8.54
CA PHE A 93 7.52 -3.20 -9.33
C PHE A 93 6.54 -3.90 -10.28
N HIS A 94 5.31 -3.41 -10.35
CA HIS A 94 4.29 -3.89 -11.28
C HIS A 94 3.92 -2.79 -12.28
N ALA A 95 3.69 -3.15 -13.54
CA ALA A 95 3.17 -2.22 -14.54
C ALA A 95 2.38 -2.93 -15.64
N LEU A 96 1.37 -2.25 -16.17
CA LEU A 96 0.84 -2.52 -17.49
C LEU A 96 1.71 -1.83 -18.55
N VAL A 97 1.97 -2.53 -19.65
CA VAL A 97 2.78 -2.03 -20.76
C VAL A 97 2.00 -2.29 -22.05
N TYR A 98 1.65 -1.23 -22.75
CA TYR A 98 1.00 -1.32 -24.06
C TYR A 98 2.07 -1.16 -25.13
N MET A 99 2.15 -2.14 -26.02
CA MET A 99 3.09 -2.16 -27.14
C MET A 99 2.32 -2.10 -28.44
N GLN A 100 2.72 -1.20 -29.33
CA GLN A 100 2.30 -1.22 -30.73
C GLN A 100 3.08 -2.28 -31.50
N LYS A 101 2.53 -2.71 -32.64
CA LYS A 101 3.25 -3.60 -33.56
C LYS A 101 4.39 -2.84 -34.23
N GLY A 102 5.61 -3.36 -34.18
CA GLY A 102 6.78 -2.65 -34.68
C GLY A 102 8.08 -3.42 -34.49
N ALA A 103 9.21 -2.70 -34.42
CA ALA A 103 10.52 -3.30 -34.17
C ALA A 103 10.88 -3.36 -32.67
N LEU A 104 10.10 -2.69 -31.82
CA LEU A 104 10.38 -2.54 -30.41
C LEU A 104 9.97 -3.79 -29.64
N ARG A 105 10.92 -4.46 -28.98
CA ARG A 105 10.64 -5.66 -28.18
C ARG A 105 10.42 -5.28 -26.72
N LEU A 106 9.48 -5.95 -26.06
CA LEU A 106 9.21 -5.74 -24.62
C LEU A 106 10.48 -5.88 -23.77
N GLY A 107 11.33 -6.86 -24.09
CA GLY A 107 12.58 -7.10 -23.37
C GLY A 107 13.57 -5.94 -23.43
N ASP A 108 13.63 -5.25 -24.57
CA ASP A 108 14.54 -4.11 -24.77
C ASP A 108 14.06 -2.89 -23.96
N VAL A 109 12.74 -2.68 -23.95
CA VAL A 109 12.08 -1.64 -23.14
C VAL A 109 12.32 -1.87 -21.64
N ILE A 110 11.98 -3.06 -21.13
CA ILE A 110 12.14 -3.36 -19.70
C ILE A 110 13.62 -3.38 -19.30
N GLY A 111 14.49 -3.93 -20.15
CA GLY A 111 15.93 -3.93 -19.93
C GLY A 111 16.51 -2.53 -19.85
N GLY A 112 16.15 -1.66 -20.81
CA GLY A 112 16.55 -0.26 -20.84
C GLY A 112 16.06 0.54 -19.64
N PHE A 113 14.77 0.36 -19.28
CA PHE A 113 14.17 0.98 -18.09
C PHE A 113 14.92 0.57 -16.81
N LYS A 114 15.11 -0.74 -16.57
CA LYS A 114 15.82 -1.26 -15.39
C LYS A 114 17.25 -0.73 -15.31
N ALA A 115 17.96 -0.71 -16.44
CA ALA A 115 19.33 -0.22 -16.50
C ALA A 115 19.40 1.29 -16.18
N ALA A 116 18.47 2.08 -16.70
CA ALA A 116 18.43 3.51 -16.44
C ALA A 116 18.13 3.82 -14.97
N VAL A 117 17.11 3.19 -14.37
CA VAL A 117 16.79 3.36 -12.94
C VAL A 117 17.99 2.93 -12.07
N SER A 118 18.62 1.80 -12.38
CA SER A 118 19.77 1.30 -11.60
C SER A 118 20.96 2.26 -11.64
N ARG A 119 21.20 2.93 -12.78
CA ARG A 119 22.29 3.91 -12.91
C ARG A 119 22.04 5.13 -12.02
N GLU A 120 20.83 5.71 -12.08
CA GLU A 120 20.49 6.86 -11.25
C GLU A 120 20.51 6.51 -9.76
N TRP A 121 19.97 5.34 -9.42
CA TRP A 121 20.02 4.82 -8.05
C TRP A 121 21.45 4.76 -7.53
N ASN A 122 22.37 4.14 -8.28
CA ASN A 122 23.77 4.04 -7.87
C ASN A 122 24.43 5.42 -7.75
N ARG A 123 24.13 6.36 -8.66
CA ARG A 123 24.64 7.73 -8.57
C ARG A 123 24.18 8.46 -7.31
N ALA A 124 22.89 8.32 -6.97
CA ALA A 124 22.33 8.93 -5.77
C ALA A 124 22.99 8.37 -4.48
N GLN A 125 23.25 7.06 -4.45
CA GLN A 125 23.93 6.40 -3.34
C GLN A 125 25.39 6.85 -3.18
N GLU A 126 26.13 6.97 -4.28
CA GLU A 126 27.52 7.47 -4.25
C GLU A 126 27.59 8.94 -3.81
N GLY A 127 26.67 9.78 -4.27
CA GLY A 127 26.57 11.18 -3.83
C GLY A 127 26.25 11.32 -2.34
N ALA A 128 25.42 10.43 -1.78
CA ALA A 128 25.13 10.39 -0.35
C ALA A 128 26.34 9.93 0.47
N ALA A 129 27.03 8.86 0.05
CA ALA A 129 28.23 8.34 0.71
C ALA A 129 29.38 9.37 0.72
N ASN A 130 29.56 10.11 -0.38
CA ASN A 130 30.60 11.15 -0.49
C ASN A 130 30.30 12.38 0.40
N ARG A 131 29.04 12.71 0.65
CA ARG A 131 28.66 13.78 1.59
C ARG A 131 28.88 13.38 3.05
N ALA A 132 28.64 12.11 3.39
CA ALA A 132 28.88 11.60 4.74
C ALA A 132 30.38 11.58 5.11
N THR A 133 31.28 11.34 4.15
CA THR A 133 32.74 11.36 4.37
C THR A 133 33.34 12.77 4.45
N GLN A 134 32.67 13.80 3.90
CA GLN A 134 33.13 15.19 4.00
C GLN A 134 32.85 15.84 5.36
N VAL A 135 32.05 15.21 6.23
CA VAL A 135 31.84 15.64 7.62
C VAL A 135 32.75 14.83 8.54
N SER A 136 34.07 15.04 8.45
CA SER A 136 34.98 14.62 9.52
C SER A 136 35.15 15.79 10.50
N PRO A 137 34.90 15.62 11.82
CA PRO A 137 35.24 16.63 12.78
C PRO A 137 36.77 16.77 12.81
N VAL A 138 37.26 18.00 12.84
CA VAL A 138 38.65 18.35 13.10
C VAL A 138 39.08 17.70 14.42
N ARG A 139 39.70 16.51 14.36
CA ARG A 139 40.41 15.91 15.50
C ARG A 139 41.91 16.09 15.28
N GLN A 140 42.50 16.85 16.20
CA GLN A 140 43.93 17.10 16.33
C GLN A 140 44.71 15.78 16.23
N ARG A 141 45.68 15.75 15.32
CA ARG A 141 46.65 14.67 15.16
C ARG A 141 47.48 14.54 16.44
N ARG A 142 47.39 13.40 17.14
CA ARG A 142 48.51 12.90 17.94
C ARG A 142 49.37 11.99 17.06
N ARG A 143 50.68 12.25 17.06
CA ARG A 143 51.71 11.53 16.32
C ARG A 143 51.85 10.10 16.86
N GLY A 144 51.99 9.15 15.94
CA GLY A 144 52.60 7.85 16.18
C GLY A 144 51.62 6.69 16.17
N GLU A 145 51.26 6.20 14.99
CA GLU A 145 50.90 4.79 14.76
C GLU A 145 50.96 4.49 13.26
N ALA A 146 51.52 3.33 12.93
CA ALA A 146 52.03 3.00 11.62
C ALA A 146 50.92 2.72 10.58
N CYS A 147 51.24 3.02 9.33
CA CYS A 147 50.42 2.74 8.15
C CYS A 147 49.97 1.27 8.07
N LEU A 148 48.67 1.04 8.09
CA LEU A 148 48.02 -0.15 7.54
C LEU A 148 46.95 0.30 6.53
N ALA A 149 46.93 -0.38 5.39
CA ALA A 149 46.28 0.00 4.13
C ALA A 149 44.79 0.40 4.22
N PRO A 150 44.29 1.24 3.29
CA PRO A 150 42.86 1.54 3.19
C PRO A 150 42.17 0.35 2.52
N SER A 151 41.63 -0.57 3.32
CA SER A 151 40.77 -1.63 2.77
C SER A 151 39.66 -1.96 3.75
N ARG A 152 38.40 -1.94 3.24
CA ARG A 152 37.15 -2.49 3.81
C ARG A 152 36.09 -1.54 4.36
N ALA A 153 36.37 -0.27 4.67
CA ALA A 153 35.31 0.64 5.15
C ALA A 153 34.42 1.21 4.03
N ALA A 154 34.94 1.35 2.80
CA ALA A 154 34.21 1.89 1.66
C ALA A 154 33.21 0.88 1.03
N ASP A 155 33.41 -0.42 1.24
CA ASP A 155 32.54 -1.47 0.69
C ASP A 155 31.26 -1.67 1.51
N ALA A 156 31.21 -1.19 2.75
CA ALA A 156 30.07 -1.35 3.66
C ALA A 156 28.90 -0.39 3.34
N ALA A 157 29.06 0.58 2.44
CA ALA A 157 28.07 1.63 2.18
C ALA A 157 27.29 1.46 0.87
N ARG A 158 27.64 0.49 0.01
CA ARG A 158 26.87 0.22 -1.21
C ARG A 158 25.72 -0.72 -0.91
N LEU A 159 24.50 -0.18 -0.92
CA LEU A 159 23.28 -0.98 -0.91
C LEU A 159 23.27 -2.00 -2.07
N ALA A 160 22.59 -3.12 -1.86
CA ALA A 160 22.37 -4.13 -2.88
C ALA A 160 21.77 -3.52 -4.17
N PRO A 161 21.99 -4.14 -5.35
CA PRO A 161 21.36 -3.70 -6.60
C PRO A 161 19.85 -3.52 -6.42
N LEU A 162 19.24 -2.51 -7.04
CA LEU A 162 17.81 -2.27 -6.86
C LEU A 162 16.95 -3.43 -7.39
N TRP A 163 17.26 -3.93 -8.60
CA TRP A 163 16.47 -4.96 -9.28
C TRP A 163 17.14 -6.33 -9.30
N HIS A 164 16.32 -7.38 -9.26
CA HIS A 164 16.76 -8.72 -9.65
C HIS A 164 17.10 -8.76 -11.16
N ARG A 165 17.87 -9.76 -11.61
CA ARG A 165 18.33 -9.85 -13.01
C ARG A 165 17.18 -9.94 -14.03
N ASN A 166 16.20 -10.80 -13.78
CA ASN A 166 15.07 -11.02 -14.70
C ASN A 166 13.85 -10.16 -14.35
N TYR A 167 12.81 -10.24 -15.17
CA TYR A 167 11.47 -9.75 -14.89
C TYR A 167 10.47 -10.87 -15.25
N TYR A 168 9.23 -10.74 -14.79
CA TYR A 168 8.11 -11.59 -15.16
C TYR A 168 7.15 -10.82 -16.06
N GLU A 169 6.57 -11.50 -17.04
CA GLU A 169 5.53 -10.94 -17.90
C GLU A 169 4.35 -11.89 -18.09
N MET A 170 3.17 -11.32 -18.25
CA MET A 170 1.95 -12.00 -18.65
C MET A 170 1.29 -11.22 -19.80
N ILE A 171 0.89 -11.92 -20.85
CA ILE A 171 0.15 -11.31 -21.97
C ILE A 171 -1.30 -11.13 -21.52
N VAL A 172 -1.79 -9.90 -21.57
CA VAL A 172 -3.17 -9.54 -21.25
C VAL A 172 -4.00 -9.65 -22.53
N ARG A 173 -4.97 -10.56 -22.53
CA ARG A 173 -5.69 -10.99 -23.75
C ARG A 173 -7.15 -10.50 -23.82
N SER A 174 -7.66 -9.88 -22.75
CA SER A 174 -9.03 -9.37 -22.70
C SER A 174 -9.10 -8.07 -21.93
N VAL A 175 -10.13 -7.27 -22.23
CA VAL A 175 -10.38 -5.98 -21.57
C VAL A 175 -10.69 -6.17 -20.09
N GLU A 176 -11.40 -7.24 -19.73
CA GLU A 176 -11.73 -7.56 -18.33
C GLU A 176 -10.49 -7.94 -17.53
N ALA A 177 -9.56 -8.67 -18.15
CA ALA A 177 -8.28 -9.00 -17.53
C ALA A 177 -7.42 -7.74 -17.34
N GLU A 178 -7.41 -6.85 -18.33
CA GLU A 178 -6.73 -5.55 -18.24
C GLU A 178 -7.30 -4.71 -17.09
N GLN A 179 -8.63 -4.55 -17.02
CA GLN A 179 -9.29 -3.80 -15.95
C GLN A 179 -8.98 -4.37 -14.57
N ARG A 180 -9.00 -5.69 -14.41
CA ARG A 180 -8.69 -6.35 -13.13
C ARG A 180 -7.22 -6.15 -12.72
N ILE A 181 -6.29 -6.19 -13.67
CA ILE A 181 -4.86 -5.97 -13.39
C ILE A 181 -4.60 -4.50 -13.08
N ALA A 182 -5.18 -3.58 -13.85
CA ALA A 182 -5.15 -2.15 -13.59
C ALA A 182 -5.67 -1.85 -12.18
N GLU A 183 -6.80 -2.44 -11.82
CA GLU A 183 -7.37 -2.35 -10.47
C GLU A 183 -6.45 -2.94 -9.41
N TYR A 184 -5.89 -4.13 -9.63
CA TYR A 184 -4.92 -4.72 -8.71
C TYR A 184 -3.74 -3.78 -8.46
N ILE A 185 -3.18 -3.18 -9.52
CA ILE A 185 -2.04 -2.26 -9.43
C ILE A 185 -2.40 -1.01 -8.63
N ARG A 186 -3.54 -0.37 -8.92
CA ARG A 186 -4.01 0.82 -8.18
C ARG A 186 -4.27 0.53 -6.70
N MET A 187 -4.79 -0.67 -6.40
CA MET A 187 -5.14 -1.07 -5.04
C MET A 187 -3.97 -1.65 -4.26
N ASN A 188 -2.89 -2.08 -4.91
CA ASN A 188 -1.75 -2.71 -4.25
C ASN A 188 -1.07 -1.85 -3.16
N PRO A 189 -0.85 -0.53 -3.36
CA PRO A 189 -0.36 0.35 -2.29
C PRO A 189 -1.20 0.26 -1.02
N TRP A 190 -2.50 -0.02 -1.19
CA TRP A 190 -3.52 -0.12 -0.15
C TRP A 190 -3.88 -1.57 0.18
N ARG A 191 -3.18 -2.58 -0.34
CA ARG A 191 -3.34 -4.00 0.05
C ARG A 191 -2.21 -4.51 0.92
N CYS A 192 -1.16 -3.70 1.12
CA CYS A 192 -0.13 -4.01 2.10
C CYS A 192 -0.72 -3.95 3.50
N VAL A 193 -0.97 -5.14 4.05
CA VAL A 193 -1.36 -5.30 5.44
C VAL A 193 -0.20 -4.83 6.32
N GLN A 194 -0.44 -3.76 7.06
CA GLN A 194 0.46 -3.20 8.05
C GLN A 194 0.15 -3.80 9.42
N ASP A 195 1.19 -4.02 10.21
CA ASP A 195 1.08 -4.44 11.61
C ASP A 195 1.22 -3.22 12.52
N PHE A 196 0.23 -2.97 13.36
CA PHE A 196 0.17 -1.84 14.30
C PHE A 196 0.60 -2.25 15.72
N GLY A 197 1.10 -3.47 15.91
CA GLY A 197 1.40 -4.06 17.22
C GLY A 197 0.18 -4.77 17.84
N GLY A 198 0.43 -5.65 18.80
CA GLY A 198 -0.65 -6.41 19.47
C GLY A 198 -1.41 -7.38 18.54
N GLY A 199 -0.89 -7.64 17.33
CA GLY A 199 -1.56 -8.40 16.29
C GLY A 199 -2.72 -7.66 15.63
N LEU A 200 -2.77 -6.32 15.73
CA LEU A 200 -3.67 -5.46 14.96
C LEU A 200 -3.09 -5.27 13.56
N ARG A 201 -3.89 -5.59 12.55
CA ARG A 201 -3.50 -5.49 11.15
C ARG A 201 -4.43 -4.53 10.42
N GLY A 202 -3.97 -3.90 9.34
CA GLY A 202 -4.83 -3.03 8.54
C GLY A 202 -4.21 -2.57 7.24
N ILE A 203 -5.00 -1.91 6.41
CA ILE A 203 -4.58 -1.35 5.13
C ILE A 203 -5.00 0.12 5.01
N GLY A 204 -4.27 0.93 4.24
CA GLY A 204 -4.59 2.35 4.08
C GLY A 204 -3.53 3.25 4.69
N ASN A 205 -3.95 4.43 5.17
CA ASN A 205 -3.07 5.41 5.78
C ASN A 205 -2.83 5.13 7.27
N PRO A 206 -1.63 4.66 7.69
CA PRO A 206 -1.36 4.36 9.08
C PRO A 206 -1.27 5.60 9.96
N ALA A 207 -1.00 6.78 9.38
CA ALA A 207 -0.89 8.02 10.14
C ALA A 207 -2.22 8.39 10.83
N LEU A 208 -3.35 7.94 10.27
CA LEU A 208 -4.69 8.15 10.85
C LEU A 208 -4.82 7.49 12.22
N TRP A 209 -4.13 6.37 12.46
CA TRP A 209 -4.20 5.66 13.74
C TRP A 209 -3.65 6.49 14.91
N ASN A 210 -2.59 7.25 14.64
CA ASN A 210 -1.93 8.11 15.62
C ASN A 210 -2.60 9.49 15.77
N GLY A 211 -3.61 9.81 14.95
CA GLY A 211 -4.37 11.05 15.04
C GLY A 211 -5.45 11.02 16.13
N GLU A 212 -6.09 12.17 16.37
CA GLU A 212 -7.25 12.26 17.25
C GLU A 212 -8.48 11.66 16.56
N LYS A 213 -9.13 10.70 17.22
CA LYS A 213 -10.19 9.87 16.64
C LYS A 213 -11.51 10.10 17.37
N LEU A 214 -12.51 10.53 16.61
CA LEU A 214 -13.91 10.50 17.04
C LEU A 214 -14.53 9.15 16.72
N GLY A 215 -14.83 8.36 17.75
CA GLY A 215 -15.53 7.09 17.64
C GLY A 215 -17.02 7.28 17.37
N VAL A 216 -17.52 6.78 16.24
CA VAL A 216 -18.94 6.84 15.87
C VAL A 216 -19.57 5.46 16.08
N LEU A 217 -20.54 5.38 16.99
CA LEU A 217 -21.23 4.14 17.33
C LEU A 217 -22.74 4.35 17.40
N CYS A 218 -23.51 3.43 16.82
CA CYS A 218 -24.95 3.53 16.83
C CYS A 218 -25.66 2.17 16.98
N SER A 219 -26.73 2.14 17.77
CA SER A 219 -27.54 0.94 17.95
C SER A 219 -28.30 0.55 16.68
N ARG A 220 -28.36 -0.75 16.36
CA ARG A 220 -29.04 -1.29 15.16
C ARG A 220 -30.55 -1.03 15.12
N ALA A 221 -31.19 -0.87 16.28
CA ALA A 221 -32.63 -0.68 16.39
C ALA A 221 -33.09 0.75 16.07
N ALA A 222 -32.19 1.63 15.62
CA ALA A 222 -32.49 2.98 15.15
C ALA A 222 -33.33 2.92 13.86
N ARG A 223 -34.61 2.58 14.00
CA ARG A 223 -35.57 2.43 12.90
C ARG A 223 -36.06 3.82 12.53
N ALA A 224 -35.47 4.44 11.51
CA ALA A 224 -36.08 5.50 10.68
C ALA A 224 -36.92 6.61 11.38
N THR A 225 -36.63 6.95 12.64
CA THR A 225 -37.47 7.89 13.43
C THR A 225 -37.04 9.34 13.34
N SER A 226 -35.87 9.64 12.76
CA SER A 226 -35.46 11.02 12.45
C SER A 226 -35.18 11.14 10.97
N LYS A 227 -36.11 11.76 10.21
CA LYS A 227 -35.87 12.22 8.84
C LYS A 227 -34.84 13.37 8.75
N ALA A 228 -34.36 13.88 9.89
CA ALA A 228 -33.35 14.91 9.94
C ALA A 228 -31.95 14.28 9.76
N PRO A 229 -31.09 14.85 8.89
CA PRO A 229 -29.71 14.39 8.75
C PRO A 229 -28.99 14.53 10.09
N ILE A 230 -28.25 13.49 10.48
CA ILE A 230 -27.42 13.53 11.69
C ILE A 230 -26.35 14.60 11.47
N GLN A 231 -26.35 15.64 12.31
CA GLN A 231 -25.31 16.65 12.28
C GLN A 231 -24.04 16.06 12.91
N MET A 232 -23.09 15.70 12.05
CA MET A 232 -21.81 15.15 12.49
C MET A 232 -20.97 16.25 13.12
N PRO A 233 -20.42 16.05 14.33
CA PRO A 233 -19.43 16.97 14.87
C PRO A 233 -18.18 16.95 14.00
N GLU A 234 -17.46 18.07 13.98
CA GLU A 234 -16.21 18.19 13.25
C GLU A 234 -15.10 17.43 13.99
N ALA A 235 -14.37 16.57 13.27
CA ALA A 235 -13.24 15.81 13.79
C ALA A 235 -12.17 15.65 12.72
N ASP A 236 -10.91 15.46 13.13
CA ASP A 236 -9.82 15.17 12.21
C ASP A 236 -9.99 13.76 11.60
N VAL A 237 -10.26 12.76 12.45
CA VAL A 237 -10.46 11.37 12.01
C VAL A 237 -11.73 10.77 12.61
N TYR A 238 -12.58 10.20 11.75
CA TYR A 238 -13.79 9.49 12.15
C TYR A 238 -13.51 7.99 12.22
N PHE A 239 -13.89 7.33 13.31
CA PHE A 239 -13.54 5.95 13.59
C PHE A 239 -14.77 5.11 13.92
N GLY A 240 -15.00 3.99 13.22
CA GLY A 240 -16.17 3.16 13.49
C GLY A 240 -16.16 1.78 12.83
N GLY A 241 -17.13 0.95 13.22
CA GLY A 241 -17.39 -0.34 12.57
C GLY A 241 -18.24 -0.23 11.30
N TRP A 242 -19.11 0.78 11.22
CA TRP A 242 -19.96 1.05 10.06
C TRP A 242 -20.95 -0.09 9.70
N HIS A 243 -21.60 -0.66 10.72
CA HIS A 243 -22.50 -1.81 10.59
C HIS A 243 -23.97 -1.49 10.67
N SER A 244 -24.37 -0.59 11.57
CA SER A 244 -25.76 -0.20 11.66
C SER A 244 -26.19 0.58 10.40
N PRO A 245 -27.48 0.58 10.03
CA PRO A 245 -27.96 1.37 8.90
C PRO A 245 -27.53 2.84 8.97
N GLN A 246 -27.62 3.45 10.15
CA GLN A 246 -27.21 4.84 10.37
C GLN A 246 -25.70 5.05 10.26
N GLU A 247 -24.89 4.10 10.74
CA GLU A 247 -23.44 4.20 10.56
C GLU A 247 -23.05 4.05 9.08
N LYS A 248 -23.73 3.20 8.31
CA LYS A 248 -23.48 3.09 6.86
C LYS A 248 -23.79 4.39 6.11
N GLU A 249 -24.93 5.01 6.41
CA GLU A 249 -25.28 6.33 5.87
C GLU A 249 -24.25 7.40 6.26
N THR A 250 -23.74 7.34 7.50
CA THR A 250 -22.68 8.22 7.98
C THR A 250 -21.39 8.00 7.19
N LEU A 251 -20.96 6.75 7.03
CA LEU A 251 -19.76 6.40 6.26
C LEU A 251 -19.88 6.93 4.83
N ASP A 252 -21.01 6.71 4.16
CA ASP A 252 -21.25 7.19 2.81
C ASP A 252 -21.14 8.72 2.72
N TRP A 253 -21.67 9.44 3.70
CA TRP A 253 -21.55 10.90 3.77
C TRP A 253 -20.10 11.34 3.99
N LEU A 254 -19.37 10.70 4.91
CA LEU A 254 -17.96 11.01 5.20
C LEU A 254 -17.08 10.79 3.96
N LEU A 255 -17.29 9.69 3.23
CA LEU A 255 -16.56 9.38 2.01
C LEU A 255 -16.83 10.41 0.91
N LYS A 256 -18.09 10.80 0.70
CA LYS A 256 -18.49 11.82 -0.29
C LYS A 256 -17.94 13.22 0.03
N ASN A 257 -17.75 13.54 1.30
CA ASN A 257 -17.28 14.86 1.76
C ASN A 257 -15.78 14.91 2.02
N GLY A 258 -15.01 13.91 1.56
CA GLY A 258 -13.55 13.97 1.64
C GLY A 258 -12.99 13.84 3.07
N ARG A 259 -13.75 13.28 4.02
CA ARG A 259 -13.32 13.17 5.43
C ARG A 259 -12.35 12.00 5.65
N ARG A 260 -11.52 12.08 6.70
CA ARG A 260 -10.59 11.00 7.05
C ARG A 260 -11.29 9.96 7.90
N VAL A 261 -11.17 8.69 7.53
CA VAL A 261 -11.97 7.61 8.12
C VAL A 261 -11.12 6.40 8.48
N ILE A 262 -11.36 5.86 9.67
CA ILE A 262 -10.89 4.54 10.09
C ILE A 262 -12.10 3.59 10.15
N ALA A 263 -12.00 2.44 9.50
CA ALA A 263 -13.06 1.44 9.43
C ALA A 263 -12.61 0.10 10.01
N CYS A 264 -13.47 -0.51 10.84
CA CYS A 264 -13.29 -1.85 11.39
C CYS A 264 -14.40 -2.79 10.90
N PRO A 265 -14.37 -3.21 9.62
CA PRO A 265 -15.47 -3.96 9.01
C PRO A 265 -15.70 -5.35 9.64
N ALA A 266 -16.86 -5.94 9.32
CA ALA A 266 -17.22 -7.32 9.66
C ALA A 266 -16.64 -8.34 8.71
N TRP A 267 -16.32 -7.89 7.50
CA TRP A 267 -15.89 -8.72 6.39
C TRP A 267 -14.38 -8.59 6.25
N GLY A 268 -13.74 -9.54 5.57
CA GLY A 268 -12.31 -9.45 5.29
C GLY A 268 -11.93 -8.12 4.65
N ILE A 269 -10.66 -7.73 4.83
CA ILE A 269 -10.09 -6.50 4.25
C ILE A 269 -10.41 -6.38 2.76
N GLU A 270 -10.34 -7.50 2.04
CA GLU A 270 -10.55 -7.55 0.60
C GLU A 270 -11.95 -7.05 0.21
N ASP A 271 -13.02 -7.65 0.74
CA ASP A 271 -14.40 -7.29 0.36
C ASP A 271 -14.76 -5.84 0.70
N SER A 272 -14.20 -5.32 1.80
CA SER A 272 -14.49 -3.96 2.27
C SER A 272 -13.78 -2.89 1.45
N ALA A 273 -12.59 -3.19 0.93
CA ALA A 273 -11.80 -2.25 0.12
C ALA A 273 -12.42 -1.97 -1.26
N PHE A 274 -13.36 -2.81 -1.72
CA PHE A 274 -13.97 -2.73 -3.05
C PHE A 274 -15.29 -1.94 -3.12
N ALA A 275 -15.79 -1.42 -1.99
CA ALA A 275 -17.01 -0.61 -2.00
C ALA A 275 -16.81 0.72 -2.76
N PRO A 276 -17.75 1.17 -3.62
CA PRO A 276 -17.68 2.47 -4.28
C PRO A 276 -17.59 3.60 -3.24
N GLY A 277 -16.56 4.45 -3.33
CA GLY A 277 -16.28 5.52 -2.35
C GLY A 277 -15.16 5.19 -1.36
N VAL A 278 -15.11 3.95 -0.86
CA VAL A 278 -13.98 3.46 -0.03
C VAL A 278 -12.69 3.47 -0.86
N ARG A 279 -12.77 3.06 -2.12
CA ARG A 279 -11.66 3.10 -3.07
C ARG A 279 -11.04 4.49 -3.19
N ASN A 280 -11.85 5.50 -3.48
CA ASN A 280 -11.36 6.87 -3.67
C ASN A 280 -10.73 7.41 -2.38
N ALA A 281 -11.32 7.10 -1.22
CA ALA A 281 -10.76 7.52 0.06
C ALA A 281 -9.43 6.82 0.40
N LEU A 282 -9.25 5.55 0.01
CA LEU A 282 -7.96 4.88 0.06
C LEU A 282 -6.97 5.58 -0.87
N GLU A 283 -7.30 5.77 -2.16
CA GLU A 283 -6.44 6.44 -3.15
C GLU A 283 -6.00 7.85 -2.74
N GLU A 284 -6.89 8.61 -2.09
CA GLU A 284 -6.61 9.96 -1.59
C GLU A 284 -5.86 9.98 -0.24
N ASN A 285 -5.44 8.83 0.29
CA ASN A 285 -4.74 8.69 1.56
C ASN A 285 -5.55 9.16 2.78
N ARG A 286 -6.87 9.04 2.71
CA ARG A 286 -7.80 9.49 3.76
C ARG A 286 -8.51 8.34 4.47
N MET A 287 -8.15 7.09 4.20
CA MET A 287 -8.80 5.94 4.82
C MET A 287 -7.81 4.91 5.37
N LEU A 288 -8.18 4.31 6.50
CA LEU A 288 -7.52 3.16 7.12
C LEU A 288 -8.58 2.09 7.42
N ILE A 289 -8.36 0.86 6.97
CA ILE A 289 -9.25 -0.28 7.23
C ILE A 289 -8.49 -1.26 8.12
N LEU A 290 -9.02 -1.53 9.30
CA LEU A 290 -8.43 -2.44 10.28
C LEU A 290 -9.06 -3.83 10.16
N GLU A 291 -8.22 -4.86 10.25
CA GLU A 291 -8.61 -6.26 10.31
C GLU A 291 -8.96 -6.64 11.74
N MET A 292 -10.20 -7.10 11.93
CA MET A 292 -10.63 -7.66 13.20
C MET A 292 -10.35 -9.16 13.24
N ARG A 293 -9.87 -9.66 14.39
CA ARG A 293 -9.59 -11.10 14.59
C ARG A 293 -10.84 -11.96 14.47
N ASP A 294 -12.00 -11.41 14.84
CA ASP A 294 -13.30 -12.05 14.68
C ASP A 294 -14.08 -11.37 13.54
N VAL A 295 -14.13 -12.06 12.40
CA VAL A 295 -14.88 -11.66 11.19
C VAL A 295 -16.29 -12.25 11.16
N SER A 296 -16.72 -12.91 12.24
CA SER A 296 -18.06 -13.50 12.25
C SER A 296 -19.14 -12.42 12.32
N GLY A 297 -20.25 -12.62 11.62
CA GLY A 297 -21.39 -11.68 11.65
C GLY A 297 -22.25 -11.77 12.91
N ASN A 298 -21.73 -12.34 14.00
CA ASN A 298 -22.50 -12.66 15.21
C ASN A 298 -22.51 -11.49 16.22
N LEU A 299 -23.25 -11.68 17.31
CA LEU A 299 -23.41 -10.69 18.36
C LEU A 299 -22.08 -10.40 19.10
N ALA A 300 -21.27 -11.43 19.35
CA ALA A 300 -20.00 -11.31 20.07
C ALA A 300 -18.96 -10.49 19.27
N ALA A 301 -18.87 -10.71 17.97
CA ALA A 301 -18.01 -9.92 17.08
C ALA A 301 -18.45 -8.46 16.99
N ALA A 302 -19.77 -8.18 17.01
CA ALA A 302 -20.29 -6.83 17.10
C ALA A 302 -19.92 -6.16 18.43
N GLU A 303 -20.01 -6.88 19.55
CA GLU A 303 -19.60 -6.38 20.87
C GLU A 303 -18.10 -6.06 20.92
N ALA A 304 -17.26 -6.99 20.46
CA ALA A 304 -15.81 -6.85 20.45
C ALA A 304 -15.36 -5.60 19.66
N ARG A 305 -16.01 -5.32 18.52
CA ARG A 305 -15.70 -4.13 17.71
C ARG A 305 -16.17 -2.84 18.34
N ASN A 306 -17.37 -2.83 18.92
CA ASN A 306 -17.85 -1.65 19.64
C ASN A 306 -16.92 -1.33 20.81
N ARG A 307 -16.50 -2.36 21.57
CA ARG A 307 -15.51 -2.21 22.63
C ARG A 307 -14.17 -1.70 22.09
N PHE A 308 -13.70 -2.24 20.98
CA PHE A 308 -12.46 -1.79 20.34
C PHE A 308 -12.51 -0.29 19.96
N VAL A 309 -13.63 0.16 19.38
CA VAL A 309 -13.84 1.58 19.04
C VAL A 309 -13.87 2.44 20.31
N ILE A 310 -14.60 2.01 21.35
CA ILE A 310 -14.69 2.72 22.64
C ILE A 310 -13.31 2.88 23.29
N GLU A 311 -12.49 1.83 23.27
CA GLU A 311 -11.17 1.82 23.90
C GLU A 311 -10.19 2.77 23.19
N HIS A 312 -10.16 2.72 21.86
CA HIS A 312 -9.15 3.39 21.03
C HIS A 312 -9.58 4.76 20.50
N ALA A 313 -10.85 5.13 20.60
CA ALA A 313 -11.30 6.49 20.32
C ALA A 313 -10.93 7.45 21.45
N ASP A 314 -10.66 8.69 21.08
CA ASP A 314 -10.37 9.79 22.00
C ASP A 314 -11.68 10.39 22.52
N THR A 315 -12.64 10.59 21.61
CA THR A 315 -14.00 11.05 21.91
C THR A 315 -15.04 10.14 21.28
N LEU A 316 -16.27 10.13 21.79
CA LEU A 316 -17.35 9.28 21.28
C LEU A 316 -18.55 10.12 20.85
N PHE A 317 -19.10 9.79 19.69
CA PHE A 317 -20.37 10.31 19.19
C PHE A 317 -21.35 9.17 18.97
N THR A 318 -22.44 9.18 19.72
CA THR A 318 -23.47 8.12 19.67
C THR A 318 -24.84 8.70 19.31
N PRO A 319 -25.18 8.81 18.01
CA PRO A 319 -26.44 9.44 17.56
C PRO A 319 -27.69 8.79 18.16
N HIS A 320 -27.65 7.47 18.35
CA HIS A 320 -28.73 6.72 18.96
C HIS A 320 -28.22 5.50 19.73
N VAL A 321 -28.63 5.42 21.00
CA VAL A 321 -28.37 4.29 21.88
C VAL A 321 -29.70 3.75 22.39
N THR A 322 -29.97 2.47 22.15
CA THR A 322 -31.17 1.81 22.66
C THR A 322 -30.99 1.48 24.15
N PRO A 323 -31.83 2.01 25.07
CA PRO A 323 -31.70 1.74 26.51
C PRO A 323 -31.75 0.24 26.81
N GLY A 324 -30.82 -0.24 27.64
CA GLY A 324 -30.69 -1.65 28.01
C GLY A 324 -30.14 -2.57 26.90
N GLY A 325 -29.86 -2.01 25.71
CA GLY A 325 -29.21 -2.71 24.60
C GLY A 325 -27.70 -2.91 24.82
N MET A 326 -27.06 -3.64 23.90
CA MET A 326 -25.61 -3.93 23.98
C MET A 326 -24.76 -2.66 24.11
N LEU A 327 -24.96 -1.68 23.23
CA LEU A 327 -24.15 -0.46 23.22
C LEU A 327 -24.31 0.34 24.52
N ASP A 328 -25.53 0.44 25.06
CA ASP A 328 -25.81 1.09 26.35
C ASP A 328 -25.05 0.45 27.50
N ARG A 329 -24.97 -0.90 27.53
CA ARG A 329 -24.21 -1.63 28.56
C ARG A 329 -22.71 -1.37 28.45
N LEU A 330 -22.16 -1.45 27.23
CA LEU A 330 -20.73 -1.19 27.00
C LEU A 330 -20.33 0.24 27.39
N LEU A 331 -21.17 1.22 27.09
CA LEU A 331 -20.91 2.62 27.46
C LEU A 331 -20.96 2.82 28.97
N LYS A 332 -21.86 2.13 29.69
CA LYS A 332 -21.92 2.19 31.16
C LYS A 332 -20.74 1.53 31.85
N GLU A 333 -20.20 0.47 31.24
CA GLU A 333 -18.99 -0.21 31.72
C GLU A 333 -17.72 0.63 31.53
N THR A 334 -17.72 1.60 30.60
CA THR A 334 -16.53 2.36 30.21
C THR A 334 -16.64 3.82 30.64
N THR A 335 -15.72 4.30 31.49
CA THR A 335 -15.77 5.64 32.10
C THR A 335 -15.60 6.83 31.13
N LYS A 336 -15.35 6.57 29.83
CA LYS A 336 -15.15 7.60 28.78
C LYS A 336 -16.44 8.27 28.27
N ALA A 337 -17.63 7.75 28.61
CA ALA A 337 -18.90 8.19 27.99
C ALA A 337 -19.48 9.53 28.49
N ASN A 338 -18.87 10.18 29.48
CA ASN A 338 -19.35 11.46 30.03
C ASN A 338 -18.30 12.56 29.86
N GLN A 339 -18.17 13.11 28.66
CA GLN A 339 -17.77 14.51 28.51
C GLN A 339 -18.88 15.23 27.74
N PRO A 340 -19.44 16.31 28.30
CA PRO A 340 -20.63 17.00 27.80
C PRO A 340 -20.40 17.76 26.49
#